data_AF-A0A7J2STA0-F1
#
_entry.id   AF-A0A7J2STA0-F1
#
_cell.length_a   1.000
_cell.length_b   1.000
_cell.length_c   1.000
_cell.angle_alpha   90.00
_cell.angle_beta   90.00
_cell.angle_gamma   90.00
#
_symmetry.space_group_name_H-M   'P 1'
#
loop_
_entity.id
_entity.type
_entity.pdbx_description
1 polymer ?
#
loop_
_entity_poly.entity_id
_entity_poly.type
_entity_poly.pdbx_seq_one_letter_code
_entity_poly.pdbx_strand_id
1 'polypeptide(L)'
;MKEKYISLILVASLLMTATIVLGANETPATETIEQRFSFSKPRFTYENELIEIKVEGAASTTHRDGAPKLPVHKTVLEFPMGTRINDVEFAHSPTKSMYVPTKISPSPTPIPLNKMGTQQELPMDETIYNSATYYPEKWFTYKIRVGLNKNNERTTFLTVDVYPVRYSPLNNKIQYITDGTLKVTVNKPANTSDESNTYDLLVISASAYLEELQRLVQHKENHGIKTKLVSADEIHGIGRDKQEQIKHYIKNAIENWGIKYVLLVGGYRSFFGFNKPELQLPIRYVYLNDGGEDGFPSDLYYADIYYYDPVSGYAFDDWDSNGNGRFGEWDWYGYDDLDLIPDVHLGRLACRTIKEAKTMVDKIINYENTYNANENWFKKMLVVTGDDFQDQNMLDIQWNVSLVPDGEYIIHAQTTNCDGVKGTVNEVHVTVDHEATSSVTFSEEDHLTTGRCYTADPVAEITVPSDGDVLGNTDVKNPSPPRAYEGERWTPIQYEKGILHIMGKAYDPQPQADNHPNGPYTTIEVWVTNNAGETVFGPVYADSEMWF
;
A
#
# COMPACT_ATOMS: atom_id res chain seq x y z
N MET A 1 11.98 48.63 1.51
CA MET A 1 13.21 47.96 1.07
C MET A 1 12.85 46.52 0.80
N LYS A 2 12.94 46.08 -0.46
CA LYS A 2 12.58 44.74 -0.91
C LYS A 2 13.79 43.83 -0.69
N GLU A 3 13.70 42.86 0.20
CA GLU A 3 14.66 41.75 0.25
C GLU A 3 14.30 40.73 -0.84
N LYS A 4 15.28 40.48 -1.71
CA LYS A 4 15.18 39.57 -2.86
C LYS A 4 15.32 38.14 -2.35
N TYR A 5 14.28 37.33 -2.57
CA TYR A 5 14.41 35.88 -2.61
C TYR A 5 15.26 35.51 -3.82
N ILE A 6 16.47 35.00 -3.57
CA ILE A 6 17.27 34.31 -4.59
C ILE A 6 16.80 32.86 -4.57
N SER A 7 15.93 32.49 -5.50
CA SER A 7 15.72 31.08 -5.85
C SER A 7 17.02 30.54 -6.43
N LEU A 8 17.69 29.65 -5.70
CA LEU A 8 18.77 28.83 -6.25
C LEU A 8 18.12 27.76 -7.14
N ILE A 9 18.27 27.90 -8.46
CA ILE A 9 17.88 26.87 -9.43
C ILE A 9 18.94 25.77 -9.35
N LEU A 10 18.56 24.58 -8.89
CA LEU A 10 19.41 23.38 -8.90
C LEU A 10 19.47 22.82 -10.32
N VAL A 11 20.63 22.89 -10.97
CA VAL A 11 20.85 22.35 -12.32
C VAL A 11 21.59 21.01 -12.19
N ALA A 12 20.87 19.91 -12.39
CA ALA A 12 21.51 18.63 -12.68
C ALA A 12 21.97 18.64 -14.15
N SER A 13 23.27 18.84 -14.39
CA SER A 13 23.84 18.79 -15.73
C SER A 13 24.46 17.40 -15.97
N LEU A 14 23.87 16.61 -16.88
CA LEU A 14 24.45 15.37 -17.37
C LEU A 14 25.48 15.71 -18.46
N LEU A 15 26.74 15.32 -18.28
CA LEU A 15 27.79 15.47 -19.29
C LEU A 15 28.23 14.06 -19.72
N MET A 16 27.99 13.71 -20.99
CA MET A 16 28.51 12.49 -21.61
C MET A 16 29.85 12.82 -22.28
N THR A 17 30.93 12.16 -21.85
CA THR A 17 32.23 12.22 -22.54
C THR A 17 32.56 10.85 -23.09
N ALA A 18 32.54 10.69 -24.42
CA ALA A 18 32.97 9.46 -25.09
C ALA A 18 34.46 9.55 -25.43
N THR A 19 35.29 8.67 -24.86
CA THR A 19 36.67 8.44 -25.31
C THR A 19 36.68 7.30 -26.33
N ILE A 20 36.85 7.63 -27.63
CA ILE A 20 36.96 6.63 -28.69
C ILE A 20 38.43 6.21 -28.83
N VAL A 21 38.77 4.97 -28.45
CA VAL A 21 40.06 4.36 -28.76
C VAL A 21 39.91 3.61 -30.08
N LEU A 22 40.48 4.15 -31.15
CA LEU A 22 40.49 3.51 -32.48
C LEU A 22 41.53 2.38 -32.52
N GLY A 23 41.07 1.14 -32.38
CA GLY A 23 41.82 -0.07 -32.65
C GLY A 23 40.89 -1.10 -33.31
N ALA A 24 41.27 -1.61 -34.48
CA ALA A 24 40.47 -2.56 -35.25
C ALA A 24 40.33 -3.90 -34.53
N ASN A 25 39.27 -4.01 -33.73
CA ASN A 25 38.51 -5.18 -33.31
C ASN A 25 37.33 -4.62 -32.53
N GLU A 26 36.09 -4.96 -32.92
CA GLU A 26 34.84 -4.43 -32.32
C GLU A 26 34.77 -4.75 -30.83
N THR A 27 35.39 -3.89 -30.04
CA THR A 27 35.38 -3.93 -28.59
C THR A 27 34.30 -2.93 -28.18
N PRO A 28 33.27 -3.32 -27.41
CA PRO A 28 32.19 -2.39 -27.05
C PRO A 28 32.79 -1.15 -26.39
N ALA A 29 32.47 0.02 -26.93
CA ALA A 29 33.05 1.28 -26.48
C ALA A 29 32.74 1.49 -24.99
N THR A 30 33.79 1.69 -24.19
CA THR A 30 33.64 2.08 -22.79
C THR A 30 33.23 3.55 -22.73
N GLU A 31 32.15 3.82 -22.02
CA GLU A 31 31.62 5.17 -21.81
C GLU A 31 31.62 5.49 -20.31
N THR A 32 31.94 6.72 -19.97
CA THR A 32 31.83 7.21 -18.59
C THR A 32 30.78 8.31 -18.55
N ILE A 33 29.78 8.12 -17.68
CA ILE A 33 28.72 9.08 -17.41
C ILE A 33 29.01 9.75 -16.07
N GLU A 34 28.94 11.08 -16.04
CA GLU A 34 29.09 11.84 -14.80
C GLU A 34 27.80 12.58 -14.46
N GLN A 35 27.36 12.45 -13.21
CA GLN A 35 26.26 13.22 -12.62
C GLN A 35 26.75 13.96 -11.38
N ARG A 36 26.51 15.28 -11.34
CA ARG A 36 26.91 16.14 -10.22
C ARG A 36 25.71 16.48 -9.34
N PHE A 37 25.95 16.52 -8.04
CA PHE A 37 24.96 16.86 -7.02
C PHE A 37 25.48 18.00 -6.14
N SER A 38 24.57 18.86 -5.70
CA SER A 38 24.84 19.88 -4.70
C SER A 38 23.85 19.73 -3.55
N PHE A 39 24.35 19.87 -2.33
CA PHE A 39 23.64 19.68 -1.09
C PHE A 39 23.78 20.90 -0.20
N SER A 40 22.67 21.37 0.37
CA SER A 40 22.75 22.45 1.35
C SER A 40 23.44 21.99 2.63
N LYS A 41 23.89 22.95 3.44
CA LYS A 41 24.23 22.65 4.84
C LYS A 41 23.01 22.02 5.55
N PRO A 42 23.20 20.96 6.36
CA PRO A 42 22.13 20.36 7.15
C PRO A 42 21.45 21.38 8.07
N ARG A 43 20.11 21.34 8.09
CA ARG A 43 19.27 22.10 9.03
C ARG A 43 18.54 21.11 9.95
N PHE A 44 18.31 21.53 11.18
CA PHE A 44 17.63 20.73 12.20
C PHE A 44 16.20 21.21 12.36
N THR A 45 15.27 20.26 12.37
CA THR A 45 13.89 20.44 12.80
C THR A 45 13.66 19.55 14.02
N TYR A 46 12.77 19.98 14.92
CA TYR A 46 12.50 19.29 16.17
C TYR A 46 11.10 18.69 16.14
N GLU A 47 11.01 17.41 16.45
CA GLU A 47 9.75 16.66 16.63
C GLU A 47 9.90 15.83 17.91
N ASN A 48 9.02 16.03 18.89
CA ASN A 48 8.97 15.24 20.15
C ASN A 48 10.34 15.05 20.84
N GLU A 49 11.07 16.16 21.06
CA GLU A 49 12.42 16.18 21.67
C GLU A 49 13.54 15.49 20.87
N LEU A 50 13.24 14.95 19.69
CA LEU A 50 14.20 14.37 18.74
C LEU A 50 14.44 15.31 17.56
N ILE A 51 15.57 15.10 16.88
CA ILE A 51 15.95 15.90 15.70
C ILE A 51 15.64 15.14 14.43
N GLU A 52 15.02 15.83 13.48
CA GLU A 52 15.06 15.46 12.07
C GLU A 52 16.04 16.37 11.32
N ILE A 53 16.80 15.78 10.38
CA ILE A 53 17.73 16.52 9.55
C ILE A 53 17.10 16.77 8.18
N LYS A 54 17.16 18.02 7.71
CA LYS A 54 16.79 18.39 6.33
C LYS A 54 18.02 18.88 5.56
N VAL A 55 18.14 18.42 4.31
CA VAL A 55 19.18 18.83 3.35
C VAL A 55 18.51 19.07 2.00
N GLU A 56 18.57 20.30 1.49
CA GLU A 56 18.13 20.58 0.13
C GLU A 56 19.02 19.80 -0.85
N GLY A 57 18.40 19.17 -1.84
CA GLY A 57 19.05 18.19 -2.70
C GLY A 57 18.90 16.74 -2.23
N ALA A 58 18.32 16.46 -1.06
CA ALA A 58 18.02 15.10 -0.59
C ALA A 58 16.59 15.00 -0.04
N ALA A 59 15.67 14.52 -0.88
CA ALA A 59 14.23 14.53 -0.59
C ALA A 59 13.71 13.25 0.10
N SER A 60 14.48 12.16 0.06
CA SER A 60 14.13 10.89 0.71
C SER A 60 14.84 10.76 2.05
N THR A 61 14.53 9.71 2.82
CA THR A 61 15.27 9.33 4.02
C THR A 61 15.70 7.87 4.01
N THR A 62 16.62 7.52 4.91
CA THR A 62 16.86 6.13 5.30
C THR A 62 15.57 5.52 5.85
N HIS A 63 15.43 4.20 5.70
CA HIS A 63 14.20 3.45 6.01
C HIS A 63 14.49 2.14 6.77
N ARG A 64 15.72 1.95 7.28
CA ARG A 64 16.02 0.80 8.12
C ARG A 64 15.36 1.01 9.47
N ASP A 65 14.47 0.11 9.83
CA ASP A 65 13.75 0.11 11.10
C ASP A 65 14.70 0.35 12.29
N GLY A 66 14.31 1.28 13.15
CA GLY A 66 15.03 1.71 14.33
C GLY A 66 16.40 2.39 14.11
N ALA A 67 16.88 2.51 12.88
CA ALA A 67 18.12 3.21 12.56
C ALA A 67 17.89 4.72 12.36
N PRO A 68 18.90 5.59 12.58
CA PRO A 68 18.74 7.04 12.41
C PRO A 68 18.14 7.43 11.04
N LYS A 69 17.07 8.23 11.06
CA LYS A 69 16.41 8.78 9.88
C LYS A 69 17.22 9.94 9.31
N LEU A 70 17.93 9.69 8.20
CA LEU A 70 18.86 10.62 7.58
C LEU A 70 18.47 10.93 6.13
N PRO A 71 18.70 12.16 5.63
CA PRO A 71 18.43 12.51 4.23
C PRO A 71 19.17 11.63 3.23
N VAL A 72 18.49 11.26 2.15
CA VAL A 72 19.00 10.47 1.03
C VAL A 72 18.66 11.17 -0.27
N HIS A 73 19.65 11.30 -1.15
CA HIS A 73 19.43 11.65 -2.55
C HIS A 73 19.40 10.36 -3.37
N LYS A 74 18.25 10.07 -3.98
CA LYS A 74 18.06 8.91 -4.87
C LYS A 74 18.09 9.39 -6.32
N THR A 75 18.91 8.77 -7.14
CA THR A 75 18.93 8.96 -8.60
C THR A 75 18.82 7.61 -9.29
N VAL A 76 18.18 7.58 -10.46
CA VAL A 76 18.05 6.38 -11.29
C VAL A 76 18.62 6.73 -12.66
N LEU A 77 19.61 5.94 -13.10
CA LEU A 77 20.17 6.02 -14.44
C LEU A 77 19.64 4.85 -15.26
N GLU A 78 19.08 5.16 -16.43
CA GLU A 78 18.53 4.18 -17.37
C GLU A 78 19.52 3.94 -18.50
N PHE A 79 19.78 2.67 -18.80
CA PHE A 79 20.63 2.23 -19.90
C PHE A 79 19.89 1.20 -20.76
N PRO A 80 20.20 1.08 -22.07
CA PRO A 80 19.69 -0.04 -22.85
C PRO A 80 20.02 -1.37 -22.17
N MET A 81 19.06 -2.29 -22.14
CA MET A 81 19.28 -3.63 -21.60
C MET A 81 20.52 -4.30 -22.23
N GLY A 82 21.30 -5.03 -21.42
CA GLY A 82 22.59 -5.59 -21.83
C GLY A 82 23.77 -4.66 -21.67
N THR A 83 23.55 -3.44 -21.16
CA THR A 83 24.66 -2.58 -20.72
C THR A 83 25.32 -3.19 -19.49
N ARG A 84 26.64 -3.39 -19.55
CA ARG A 84 27.43 -3.80 -18.39
C ARG A 84 27.92 -2.58 -17.63
N ILE A 85 27.60 -2.52 -16.35
CA ILE A 85 28.12 -1.52 -15.41
C ILE A 85 29.45 -2.03 -14.87
N ASN A 86 30.55 -1.46 -15.35
CA ASN A 86 31.90 -1.88 -14.98
C ASN A 86 32.32 -1.29 -13.63
N ASP A 87 31.93 -0.05 -13.37
CA ASP A 87 32.29 0.65 -12.15
C ASP A 87 31.32 1.77 -11.80
N VAL A 88 31.13 2.00 -10.50
CA VAL A 88 30.28 3.05 -9.94
C VAL A 88 31.06 3.73 -8.82
N GLU A 89 31.57 4.93 -9.09
CA GLU A 89 32.36 5.71 -8.15
C GLU A 89 31.59 6.95 -7.69
N PHE A 90 31.79 7.32 -6.43
CA PHE A 90 31.26 8.57 -5.90
C PHE A 90 32.37 9.40 -5.27
N ALA A 91 32.74 10.48 -5.96
CA ALA A 91 33.63 11.50 -5.44
C ALA A 91 32.80 12.59 -4.74
N HIS A 92 33.31 13.15 -3.64
CA HIS A 92 32.59 14.19 -2.91
C HIS A 92 33.52 15.28 -2.39
N SER A 93 32.93 16.43 -2.05
CA SER A 93 33.62 17.52 -1.36
C SER A 93 34.24 17.05 -0.04
N PRO A 94 35.30 17.71 0.49
CA PRO A 94 35.80 17.43 1.83
C PRO A 94 34.67 17.45 2.86
N THR A 95 34.69 16.47 3.77
CA THR A 95 33.64 16.34 4.78
C THR A 95 33.71 17.49 5.78
N LYS A 96 32.56 18.03 6.12
CA LYS A 96 32.38 18.98 7.22
C LYS A 96 31.73 18.25 8.38
N SER A 97 31.96 18.73 9.60
CA SER A 97 31.39 18.14 10.81
C SER A 97 30.59 19.16 11.59
N MET A 98 29.56 18.68 12.30
CA MET A 98 28.85 19.46 13.31
C MET A 98 28.30 18.54 14.40
N TYR A 99 28.19 19.08 15.61
CA TYR A 99 27.52 18.38 16.71
C TYR A 99 26.01 18.54 16.57
N VAL A 100 25.28 17.49 16.92
CA VAL A 100 23.82 17.52 17.07
C VAL A 100 23.47 17.69 18.55
N PRO A 101 22.52 18.56 18.91
CA PRO A 101 22.21 18.84 20.31
C PRO A 101 21.54 17.68 21.04
N THR A 102 20.85 16.78 20.32
CA THR A 102 20.25 15.55 20.84
C THR A 102 20.29 14.45 19.78
N LYS A 103 19.76 13.26 20.08
CA LYS A 103 19.71 12.13 19.16
C LYS A 103 18.81 12.44 17.96
N ILE A 104 19.21 11.95 16.80
CA ILE A 104 18.40 12.00 15.57
C ILE A 104 17.27 10.97 15.71
N SER A 105 16.07 11.32 15.26
CA SER A 105 14.92 10.40 15.26
C SER A 105 15.24 9.10 14.51
N PRO A 106 14.84 7.93 15.02
CA PRO A 106 14.95 6.71 14.25
C PRO A 106 13.94 6.71 13.10
N SER A 107 14.18 5.85 12.11
CA SER A 107 13.20 5.52 11.09
C SER A 107 12.09 4.73 11.79
N PRO A 108 10.82 5.09 11.60
CA PRO A 108 9.72 4.43 12.29
C PRO A 108 9.57 2.98 11.82
N THR A 109 9.10 2.13 12.73
CA THR A 109 8.68 0.77 12.39
C THR A 109 7.44 0.86 11.51
N PRO A 110 7.38 0.13 10.37
CA PRO A 110 6.16 0.04 9.58
C PRO A 110 5.01 -0.53 10.42
N ILE A 111 3.90 0.21 10.51
CA ILE A 111 2.71 -0.22 11.25
C ILE A 111 1.67 -0.69 10.23
N PRO A 112 1.12 -1.91 10.38
CA PRO A 112 -0.02 -2.35 9.59
C PRO A 112 -1.18 -1.35 9.67
N LEU A 113 -1.90 -1.13 8.58
CA LEU A 113 -2.96 -0.13 8.50
C LEU A 113 -4.02 -0.29 9.60
N ASN A 114 -4.36 -1.54 9.94
CA ASN A 114 -5.30 -1.89 11.02
C ASN A 114 -4.80 -1.60 12.45
N LYS A 115 -3.60 -1.03 12.59
CA LYS A 115 -3.04 -0.51 13.85
C LYS A 115 -2.80 1.01 13.78
N MET A 116 -3.33 1.71 12.75
CA MET A 116 -3.37 3.17 12.74
C MET A 116 -4.06 3.68 14.01
N GLY A 117 -3.51 4.75 14.62
CA GLY A 117 -3.97 5.27 15.91
C GLY A 117 -3.21 4.75 17.12
N THR A 118 -2.49 3.63 17.00
CA THR A 118 -1.50 3.25 18.04
C THR A 118 -0.33 4.25 18.02
N GLN A 119 0.15 4.65 19.20
CA GLN A 119 1.30 5.54 19.30
C GLN A 119 2.47 4.90 18.55
N GLN A 120 2.96 5.59 17.51
CA GLN A 120 4.05 5.09 16.69
C GLN A 120 5.29 4.87 17.56
N GLU A 121 5.69 3.61 17.70
CA GLU A 121 6.95 3.29 18.36
C GLU A 121 8.11 3.80 17.50
N LEU A 122 9.04 4.47 18.16
CA LEU A 122 10.30 4.93 17.59
C LEU A 122 11.43 4.19 18.29
N PRO A 123 11.54 2.85 18.14
CA PRO A 123 12.60 2.10 18.78
C PRO A 123 13.95 2.59 18.25
N MET A 124 14.91 2.81 19.12
CA MET A 124 16.28 3.08 18.71
C MET A 124 17.03 1.75 18.67
N ASP A 125 17.52 1.35 17.49
CA ASP A 125 18.40 0.18 17.36
C ASP A 125 19.67 0.44 18.19
N GLU A 126 19.74 -0.19 19.37
CA GLU A 126 20.83 0.02 20.34
C GLU A 126 22.20 -0.28 19.74
N THR A 127 22.29 -1.19 18.78
CA THR A 127 23.56 -1.52 18.12
C THR A 127 24.08 -0.36 17.29
N ILE A 128 23.19 0.48 16.75
CA ILE A 128 23.54 1.68 16.00
C ILE A 128 23.66 2.89 16.95
N TYR A 129 22.68 3.11 17.82
CA TYR A 129 22.60 4.31 18.65
C TYR A 129 23.67 4.39 19.75
N ASN A 130 24.25 3.24 20.15
CA ASN A 130 25.39 3.16 21.05
C ASN A 130 26.74 3.08 20.33
N SER A 131 26.76 3.17 18.99
CA SER A 131 27.98 3.10 18.19
C SER A 131 28.62 4.47 17.96
N ALA A 132 29.95 4.52 17.99
CA ALA A 132 30.73 5.67 17.54
C ALA A 132 30.90 5.71 16.01
N THR A 133 30.58 4.63 15.30
CA THR A 133 30.74 4.52 13.85
C THR A 133 29.68 5.37 13.13
N TYR A 134 30.05 5.94 11.98
CA TYR A 134 29.11 6.73 11.19
C TYR A 134 28.14 5.83 10.42
N TYR A 135 26.84 6.05 10.63
CA TYR A 135 25.73 5.46 9.89
C TYR A 135 25.13 6.46 8.87
N PRO A 136 24.79 6.03 7.64
CA PRO A 136 25.25 4.78 7.02
C PRO A 136 26.77 4.76 6.90
N GLU A 137 27.38 3.58 6.74
CA GLU A 137 28.84 3.46 6.66
C GLU A 137 29.42 3.95 5.31
N LYS A 138 28.64 3.82 4.23
CA LYS A 138 29.03 4.25 2.90
C LYS A 138 28.43 5.62 2.61
N TRP A 139 29.07 6.38 1.71
CA TRP A 139 28.53 7.64 1.19
C TRP A 139 27.49 7.42 0.08
N PHE A 140 27.48 6.22 -0.51
CA PHE A 140 26.46 5.80 -1.44
C PHE A 140 26.29 4.28 -1.40
N THR A 141 25.12 3.79 -1.82
CA THR A 141 24.90 2.41 -2.26
C THR A 141 24.20 2.43 -3.61
N TYR A 142 24.19 1.29 -4.30
CA TYR A 142 23.43 1.17 -5.53
C TYR A 142 22.87 -0.25 -5.70
N LYS A 143 21.85 -0.36 -6.54
CA LYS A 143 21.30 -1.61 -7.04
C LYS A 143 21.13 -1.53 -8.55
N ILE A 144 21.30 -2.65 -9.23
CA ILE A 144 21.09 -2.77 -10.67
C ILE A 144 19.99 -3.80 -10.89
N ARG A 145 19.01 -3.43 -11.72
CA ARG A 145 17.85 -4.26 -12.08
C ARG A 145 17.55 -4.15 -13.57
N VAL A 146 16.78 -5.05 -14.14
CA VAL A 146 16.46 -5.07 -15.58
C VAL A 146 14.97 -5.26 -15.79
N GLY A 147 14.36 -4.45 -16.67
CA GLY A 147 12.95 -4.62 -17.03
C GLY A 147 12.44 -3.50 -17.92
N LEU A 148 11.11 -3.35 -18.03
CA LEU A 148 10.51 -2.27 -18.83
C LEU A 148 10.53 -0.92 -18.10
N ASN A 149 10.96 0.13 -18.82
CA ASN A 149 10.78 1.51 -18.37
C ASN A 149 9.39 2.06 -18.74
N LYS A 150 9.14 3.32 -18.35
CA LYS A 150 7.89 4.05 -18.64
C LYS A 150 7.57 4.22 -20.13
N ASN A 151 8.56 4.05 -21.01
CA ASN A 151 8.42 4.16 -22.46
C ASN A 151 8.23 2.77 -23.12
N ASN A 152 8.09 1.70 -22.34
CA ASN A 152 8.06 0.31 -22.80
C ASN A 152 9.36 -0.14 -23.49
N GLU A 153 10.51 0.35 -23.02
CA GLU A 153 11.83 -0.07 -23.48
C GLU A 153 12.48 -0.95 -22.41
N ARG A 154 13.04 -2.09 -22.81
CA ARG A 154 13.82 -2.92 -21.88
C ARG A 154 15.11 -2.22 -21.51
N THR A 155 15.31 -2.09 -20.21
CA THR A 155 16.22 -1.12 -19.63
C THR A 155 16.97 -1.75 -18.46
N THR A 156 18.27 -1.51 -18.39
CA THR A 156 19.07 -1.73 -17.19
C THR A 156 18.98 -0.48 -16.33
N PHE A 157 18.44 -0.61 -15.11
CA PHE A 157 18.27 0.47 -14.16
C PHE A 157 19.39 0.44 -13.13
N LEU A 158 20.18 1.51 -13.03
CA LEU A 158 21.11 1.73 -11.93
C LEU A 158 20.48 2.72 -10.94
N THR A 159 19.98 2.21 -9.82
CA THR A 159 19.45 3.05 -8.73
C THR A 159 20.56 3.32 -7.73
N VAL A 160 20.87 4.59 -7.50
CA VAL A 160 21.93 5.03 -6.57
C VAL A 160 21.33 5.85 -5.44
N ASP A 161 21.59 5.42 -4.21
CA ASP A 161 21.27 6.16 -2.99
C ASP A 161 22.54 6.82 -2.47
N VAL A 162 22.59 8.15 -2.51
CA VAL A 162 23.67 8.98 -1.96
C VAL A 162 23.27 9.49 -0.58
N TYR A 163 24.16 9.35 0.39
CA TYR A 163 23.96 9.77 1.78
C TYR A 163 24.75 11.06 2.06
N PRO A 164 24.20 12.25 1.81
CA PRO A 164 24.92 13.51 2.03
C PRO A 164 25.24 13.79 3.49
N VAL A 165 24.59 13.08 4.43
CA VAL A 165 24.81 13.17 5.87
C VAL A 165 25.01 11.77 6.44
N ARG A 166 26.00 11.65 7.32
CA ARG A 166 26.25 10.45 8.12
C ARG A 166 26.33 10.84 9.58
N TYR A 167 25.84 9.97 10.46
CA TYR A 167 25.70 10.25 11.88
C TYR A 167 26.49 9.26 12.72
N SER A 168 27.28 9.75 13.66
CA SER A 168 27.93 9.00 14.73
C SER A 168 27.09 9.17 16.00
N PRO A 169 26.22 8.21 16.35
CA PRO A 169 25.26 8.38 17.41
C PRO A 169 25.88 8.58 18.78
N LEU A 170 26.86 7.75 19.17
CA LEU A 170 27.50 7.85 20.49
C LEU A 170 28.17 9.23 20.71
N ASN A 171 28.73 9.81 19.66
CA ASN A 171 29.42 11.10 19.71
C ASN A 171 28.51 12.31 19.48
N ASN A 172 27.21 12.09 19.21
CA ASN A 172 26.27 13.15 18.82
C ASN A 172 26.86 14.07 17.73
N LYS A 173 27.42 13.46 16.69
CA LYS A 173 28.16 14.18 15.65
C LYS A 173 27.75 13.70 14.27
N ILE A 174 27.48 14.64 13.37
CA ILE A 174 27.29 14.33 11.95
C ILE A 174 28.49 14.76 11.12
N GLN A 175 28.70 14.04 10.04
CA GLN A 175 29.50 14.45 8.90
C GLN A 175 28.58 14.72 7.72
N TYR A 176 28.90 15.74 6.95
CA TYR A 176 28.15 16.05 5.73
C TYR A 176 29.06 16.56 4.62
N ILE A 177 28.57 16.41 3.39
CA ILE A 177 29.17 16.90 2.16
C ILE A 177 28.26 17.97 1.54
N THR A 178 28.83 18.90 0.77
CA THR A 178 28.06 19.91 0.03
C THR A 178 27.99 19.63 -1.46
N ASP A 179 28.88 18.78 -1.96
CA ASP A 179 28.96 18.48 -3.39
C ASP A 179 29.36 17.02 -3.58
N GLY A 180 28.80 16.40 -4.61
CA GLY A 180 29.05 15.02 -5.01
C GLY A 180 29.14 14.87 -6.52
N THR A 181 29.91 13.91 -6.99
CA THR A 181 29.98 13.51 -8.40
C THR A 181 29.96 12.00 -8.48
N LEU A 182 28.86 11.47 -9.01
CA LEU A 182 28.73 10.06 -9.38
C LEU A 182 29.34 9.87 -10.77
N LYS A 183 30.25 8.91 -10.88
CA LYS A 183 30.83 8.47 -12.15
C LYS A 183 30.45 7.02 -12.37
N VAL A 184 29.88 6.73 -13.53
CA VAL A 184 29.47 5.38 -13.91
C VAL A 184 30.19 5.01 -15.19
N THR A 185 30.99 3.97 -15.14
CA THR A 185 31.71 3.45 -16.30
C THR A 185 30.98 2.23 -16.83
N VAL A 186 30.61 2.25 -18.11
CA VAL A 186 29.76 1.23 -18.73
C VAL A 186 30.31 0.74 -20.06
N ASN A 187 29.94 -0.48 -20.43
CA ASN A 187 29.99 -0.96 -21.81
C ASN A 187 28.58 -1.16 -22.32
N LYS A 188 28.16 -0.33 -23.27
CA LYS A 188 26.89 -0.51 -23.98
C LYS A 188 26.99 -1.72 -24.94
N PRO A 189 25.87 -2.43 -25.18
CA PRO A 189 25.86 -3.51 -26.15
C PRO A 189 26.20 -2.98 -27.56
N ALA A 190 27.00 -3.74 -28.31
CA ALA A 190 27.54 -3.32 -29.62
C ALA A 190 26.46 -3.15 -30.70
N ASN A 191 25.33 -3.85 -30.55
CA ASN A 191 24.15 -3.71 -31.37
C ASN A 191 22.93 -3.70 -30.44
N THR A 192 22.27 -2.57 -30.31
CA THR A 192 20.84 -2.55 -30.03
C THR A 192 20.19 -3.03 -31.33
N SER A 193 20.18 -4.34 -31.59
CA SER A 193 19.38 -4.88 -32.69
C SER A 193 17.98 -4.30 -32.51
N ASP A 194 17.48 -3.60 -33.52
CA ASP A 194 16.07 -3.24 -33.59
C ASP A 194 15.32 -4.50 -33.20
N GLU A 195 14.68 -4.50 -32.02
CA GLU A 195 13.86 -5.62 -31.59
C GLU A 195 12.96 -5.92 -32.79
N SER A 196 13.01 -7.16 -33.29
CA SER A 196 12.22 -7.59 -34.42
C SER A 196 10.76 -7.48 -34.01
N ASN A 197 10.13 -6.31 -34.17
CA ASN A 197 8.77 -6.00 -33.71
C ASN A 197 7.75 -6.70 -34.62
N THR A 198 7.80 -8.03 -34.60
CA THR A 198 6.98 -8.91 -35.41
C THR A 198 5.57 -9.01 -34.84
N TYR A 199 5.46 -9.08 -33.52
CA TYR A 199 4.20 -9.14 -32.79
C TYR A 199 4.22 -8.16 -31.61
N ASP A 200 3.06 -7.58 -31.32
CA ASP A 200 2.86 -6.70 -30.17
C ASP A 200 2.37 -7.51 -28.95
N LEU A 201 1.44 -8.43 -29.20
CA LEU A 201 0.74 -9.23 -28.20
C LEU A 201 0.96 -10.73 -28.40
N LEU A 202 1.37 -11.42 -27.33
CA LEU A 202 1.40 -12.87 -27.25
C LEU A 202 0.24 -13.36 -26.39
N VAL A 203 -0.63 -14.20 -26.95
CA VAL A 203 -1.69 -14.88 -26.20
C VAL A 203 -1.29 -16.33 -26.00
N ILE A 204 -1.09 -16.74 -24.74
CA ILE A 204 -0.83 -18.14 -24.35
C ILE A 204 -2.07 -18.67 -23.66
N SER A 205 -2.63 -19.77 -24.19
CA SER A 205 -3.92 -20.27 -23.73
C SER A 205 -3.92 -21.77 -23.49
N ALA A 206 -4.74 -22.23 -22.54
CA ALA A 206 -5.18 -23.62 -22.54
C ALA A 206 -5.90 -23.96 -23.86
N SER A 207 -5.75 -25.20 -24.33
CA SER A 207 -6.17 -25.61 -25.67
C SER A 207 -7.67 -25.48 -25.94
N ALA A 208 -8.51 -25.64 -24.92
CA ALA A 208 -9.97 -25.55 -25.07
C ALA A 208 -10.49 -24.15 -25.44
N TYR A 209 -9.69 -23.09 -25.29
CA TYR A 209 -10.12 -21.71 -25.58
C TYR A 209 -9.65 -21.18 -26.93
N LEU A 210 -8.83 -21.93 -27.68
CA LEU A 210 -8.20 -21.45 -28.91
C LEU A 210 -9.21 -20.95 -29.96
N GLU A 211 -10.32 -21.68 -30.15
CA GLU A 211 -11.37 -21.30 -31.09
C GLU A 211 -11.98 -19.93 -30.76
N GLU A 212 -12.30 -19.70 -29.49
CA GLU A 212 -12.86 -18.43 -29.03
C GLU A 212 -11.82 -17.30 -29.08
N LEU A 213 -10.57 -17.60 -28.73
CA LEU A 213 -9.48 -16.62 -28.76
C LEU A 213 -9.08 -16.21 -30.18
N GLN A 214 -9.36 -17.03 -31.19
CA GLN A 214 -9.18 -16.63 -32.59
C GLN A 214 -10.05 -15.41 -32.94
N ARG A 215 -11.25 -15.28 -32.34
CA ARG A 215 -12.09 -14.08 -32.49
C ARG A 215 -11.42 -12.85 -31.90
N LEU A 216 -10.82 -13.00 -30.72
CA LEU A 216 -10.08 -11.92 -30.05
C LEU A 216 -8.85 -11.51 -30.87
N VAL A 217 -8.06 -12.48 -31.35
CA VAL A 217 -6.89 -12.25 -32.22
C VAL A 217 -7.30 -11.45 -33.46
N GLN A 218 -8.33 -11.88 -34.18
CA GLN A 218 -8.81 -11.16 -35.35
C GLN A 218 -9.24 -9.72 -35.01
N HIS A 219 -9.90 -9.52 -33.86
CA HIS A 219 -10.27 -8.19 -33.42
C HIS A 219 -9.05 -7.31 -33.14
N LYS A 220 -8.03 -7.83 -32.42
CA LYS A 220 -6.79 -7.11 -32.12
C LYS A 220 -6.00 -6.75 -33.38
N GLU A 221 -5.87 -7.68 -34.32
CA GLU A 221 -5.25 -7.45 -35.62
C GLU A 221 -5.98 -6.36 -36.42
N ASN A 222 -7.33 -6.37 -36.41
CA ASN A 222 -8.13 -5.32 -37.04
C ASN A 222 -7.96 -3.95 -36.38
N HIS A 223 -7.45 -3.90 -35.14
CA HIS A 223 -7.12 -2.67 -34.40
C HIS A 223 -5.62 -2.35 -34.44
N GLY A 224 -4.87 -3.01 -35.33
CA GLY A 224 -3.44 -2.74 -35.54
C GLY A 224 -2.51 -3.34 -34.49
N ILE A 225 -2.99 -4.30 -33.68
CA ILE A 225 -2.20 -5.02 -32.69
C ILE A 225 -1.87 -6.41 -33.25
N LYS A 226 -0.62 -6.59 -33.69
CA LYS A 226 -0.13 -7.86 -34.22
C LYS A 226 -0.09 -8.88 -33.09
N THR A 227 -0.86 -9.95 -33.22
CA THR A 227 -1.18 -10.86 -32.14
C THR A 227 -0.81 -12.29 -32.52
N LYS A 228 0.02 -12.92 -31.69
CA LYS A 228 0.37 -14.34 -31.81
C LYS A 228 -0.43 -15.16 -30.79
N LEU A 229 -1.25 -16.10 -31.26
CA LEU A 229 -1.93 -17.09 -30.40
C LEU A 229 -1.13 -18.40 -30.34
N VAL A 230 -0.96 -18.93 -29.14
CA VAL A 230 -0.19 -20.16 -28.86
C VAL A 230 -0.93 -21.00 -27.83
N SER A 231 -1.02 -22.31 -28.06
CA SER A 231 -1.50 -23.25 -27.06
C SER A 231 -0.40 -23.52 -26.04
N ALA A 232 -0.73 -23.46 -24.76
CA ALA A 232 0.18 -23.87 -23.70
C ALA A 232 0.64 -25.31 -23.91
N ASP A 233 -0.23 -26.20 -24.40
CA ASP A 233 0.08 -27.61 -24.66
C ASP A 233 1.21 -27.79 -25.69
N GLU A 234 1.39 -26.85 -26.61
CA GLU A 234 2.43 -26.89 -27.66
C GLU A 234 3.80 -26.38 -27.18
N ILE A 235 3.84 -25.75 -26.00
CA ILE A 235 5.07 -25.22 -25.41
C ILE A 235 5.83 -26.36 -24.74
N HIS A 236 6.95 -26.74 -25.32
CA HIS A 236 7.88 -27.74 -24.78
C HIS A 236 9.32 -27.23 -24.92
N GLY A 237 10.23 -27.77 -24.11
CA GLY A 237 11.66 -27.46 -24.22
C GLY A 237 12.32 -27.23 -22.87
N ILE A 238 13.15 -26.19 -22.80
CA ILE A 238 13.91 -25.80 -21.60
C ILE A 238 12.95 -25.40 -20.47
N GLY A 239 13.25 -25.82 -19.25
CA GLY A 239 12.47 -25.56 -18.04
C GLY A 239 12.14 -26.85 -17.28
N ARG A 240 12.23 -26.80 -15.95
CA ARG A 240 12.00 -27.94 -15.03
C ARG A 240 10.55 -28.40 -15.04
N ASP A 241 9.62 -27.47 -15.22
CA ASP A 241 8.18 -27.72 -15.24
C ASP A 241 7.47 -26.87 -16.31
N LYS A 242 6.14 -27.00 -16.38
CA LYS A 242 5.34 -26.34 -17.40
C LYS A 242 5.38 -24.81 -17.27
N GLN A 243 5.44 -24.30 -16.04
CA GLN A 243 5.51 -22.89 -15.75
C GLN A 243 6.83 -22.28 -16.25
N GLU A 244 7.95 -22.93 -15.97
CA GLU A 244 9.25 -22.46 -16.46
C GLU A 244 9.38 -22.59 -17.98
N GLN A 245 8.80 -23.64 -18.58
CA GLN A 245 8.71 -23.76 -20.04
C GLN A 245 7.93 -22.61 -20.67
N ILE A 246 6.81 -22.19 -20.07
CA ILE A 246 6.05 -21.01 -20.51
C ILE A 246 6.91 -19.74 -20.34
N LYS A 247 7.61 -19.59 -19.22
CA LYS A 247 8.50 -18.44 -18.96
C LYS A 247 9.63 -18.34 -20.00
N HIS A 248 10.28 -19.46 -20.33
CA HIS A 248 11.25 -19.52 -21.42
C HIS A 248 10.64 -19.24 -22.80
N TYR A 249 9.39 -19.66 -23.04
CA TYR A 249 8.70 -19.32 -24.27
C TYR A 249 8.49 -17.81 -24.40
N ILE A 250 8.08 -17.14 -23.31
CA ILE A 250 7.95 -15.68 -23.26
C ILE A 250 9.31 -15.03 -23.53
N LYS A 251 10.39 -15.46 -22.87
CA LYS A 251 11.77 -15.02 -23.17
C LYS A 251 12.11 -15.13 -24.66
N ASN A 252 11.82 -16.27 -25.28
CA ASN A 252 12.09 -16.45 -26.71
C ASN A 252 11.21 -15.54 -27.58
N ALA A 253 9.96 -15.31 -27.21
CA ALA A 253 9.06 -14.43 -27.93
C ALA A 253 9.51 -12.96 -27.82
N ILE A 254 10.05 -12.57 -26.67
CA ILE A 254 10.72 -11.28 -26.46
C ILE A 254 11.91 -11.15 -27.43
N GLU A 255 12.84 -12.09 -27.39
CA GLU A 255 14.11 -11.98 -28.13
C GLU A 255 13.95 -12.08 -29.64
N ASN A 256 12.96 -12.85 -30.11
CA ASN A 256 12.75 -13.07 -31.54
C ASN A 256 11.67 -12.16 -32.16
N TRP A 257 10.68 -11.73 -31.38
CA TRP A 257 9.51 -11.00 -31.88
C TRP A 257 9.25 -9.65 -31.21
N GLY A 258 10.07 -9.24 -30.23
CA GLY A 258 9.93 -7.94 -29.57
C GLY A 258 8.65 -7.84 -28.72
N ILE A 259 8.10 -8.96 -28.25
CA ILE A 259 6.87 -8.98 -27.46
C ILE A 259 6.98 -8.08 -26.24
N LYS A 260 5.97 -7.24 -26.00
CA LYS A 260 5.85 -6.40 -24.81
C LYS A 260 4.58 -6.68 -24.01
N TYR A 261 3.59 -7.30 -24.63
CA TYR A 261 2.32 -7.64 -23.99
C TYR A 261 2.08 -9.14 -24.04
N VAL A 262 1.72 -9.73 -22.90
CA VAL A 262 1.37 -11.14 -22.77
C VAL A 262 -0.02 -11.26 -22.15
N LEU A 263 -0.89 -12.04 -22.78
CA LEU A 263 -2.20 -12.42 -22.24
C LEU A 263 -2.25 -13.92 -22.00
N LEU A 264 -2.37 -14.30 -20.74
CA LEU A 264 -2.56 -15.67 -20.30
C LEU A 264 -4.06 -16.00 -20.27
N VAL A 265 -4.49 -17.14 -20.82
CA VAL A 265 -5.90 -17.53 -20.82
C VAL A 265 -6.08 -18.95 -20.28
N GLY A 266 -6.72 -19.03 -19.12
CA GLY A 266 -7.01 -20.26 -18.42
C GLY A 266 -6.94 -20.11 -16.90
N GLY A 267 -7.77 -20.89 -16.20
CA GLY A 267 -7.81 -20.97 -14.75
C GLY A 267 -6.91 -22.06 -14.19
N TYR A 268 -6.74 -22.09 -12.87
CA TYR A 268 -5.98 -23.15 -12.19
C TYR A 268 -6.78 -24.47 -12.09
N ARG A 269 -8.09 -24.39 -11.90
CA ARG A 269 -9.01 -25.55 -11.85
C ARG A 269 -10.29 -25.27 -12.63
N SER A 270 -10.98 -26.33 -13.04
CA SER A 270 -12.31 -26.19 -13.64
C SER A 270 -13.31 -25.63 -12.62
N PHE A 271 -14.45 -25.14 -13.11
CA PHE A 271 -15.51 -24.55 -12.28
C PHE A 271 -15.94 -25.44 -11.10
N PHE A 272 -16.02 -26.76 -11.30
CA PHE A 272 -16.40 -27.75 -10.29
C PHE A 272 -15.22 -28.34 -9.51
N GLY A 273 -14.02 -27.77 -9.66
CA GLY A 273 -12.81 -28.25 -8.99
C GLY A 273 -12.20 -29.52 -9.61
N PHE A 274 -12.77 -30.07 -10.69
CA PHE A 274 -12.19 -31.19 -11.41
C PHE A 274 -10.89 -30.79 -12.12
N ASN A 275 -9.96 -31.74 -12.19
CA ASN A 275 -8.78 -31.60 -12.99
C ASN A 275 -9.14 -31.74 -14.48
N LYS A 276 -9.02 -30.65 -15.23
CA LYS A 276 -9.30 -30.56 -16.67
C LYS A 276 -8.15 -29.82 -17.33
N PRO A 277 -7.03 -30.50 -17.60
CA PRO A 277 -5.82 -29.87 -18.13
C PRO A 277 -6.08 -29.00 -19.38
N GLU A 278 -7.02 -29.41 -20.23
CA GLU A 278 -7.40 -28.70 -21.45
C GLU A 278 -8.01 -27.29 -21.19
N LEU A 279 -8.50 -27.03 -19.98
CA LEU A 279 -9.05 -25.74 -19.54
C LEU A 279 -8.09 -24.96 -18.63
N GLN A 280 -6.95 -25.56 -18.30
CA GLN A 280 -6.05 -25.05 -17.28
C GLN A 280 -4.81 -24.41 -17.89
N LEU A 281 -4.40 -23.29 -17.29
CA LEU A 281 -3.10 -22.69 -17.54
C LEU A 281 -2.41 -22.55 -16.19
N PRO A 282 -1.21 -23.14 -16.02
CA PRO A 282 -0.62 -23.23 -14.70
C PRO A 282 -0.32 -21.84 -14.11
N ILE A 283 -0.24 -21.82 -12.80
CA ILE A 283 0.17 -20.68 -11.98
C ILE A 283 1.48 -21.05 -11.29
N ARG A 284 2.29 -20.05 -10.95
CA ARG A 284 3.45 -20.24 -10.06
C ARG A 284 3.03 -19.84 -8.65
N TYR A 285 3.22 -20.72 -7.68
CA TYR A 285 3.18 -20.36 -6.26
C TYR A 285 4.56 -19.85 -5.84
N VAL A 286 4.58 -18.72 -5.14
CA VAL A 286 5.78 -18.22 -4.47
C VAL A 286 5.79 -18.64 -3.01
N TYR A 287 6.98 -18.89 -2.45
CA TYR A 287 7.16 -19.36 -1.07
C TYR A 287 7.52 -18.20 -0.13
N LEU A 288 6.70 -17.16 -0.14
CA LEU A 288 6.83 -16.05 0.81
C LEU A 288 6.02 -16.36 2.06
N ASN A 289 6.68 -16.36 3.22
CA ASN A 289 6.04 -16.62 4.50
C ASN A 289 6.04 -15.34 5.35
N ASP A 290 4.86 -14.74 5.51
CA ASP A 290 4.62 -13.57 6.34
C ASP A 290 4.11 -13.91 7.75
N GLY A 291 4.05 -15.20 8.09
CA GLY A 291 3.50 -15.74 9.34
C GLY A 291 1.99 -16.02 9.27
N GLY A 292 1.30 -15.63 8.21
CA GLY A 292 -0.12 -15.90 7.96
C GLY A 292 -0.36 -16.99 6.92
N GLU A 293 0.43 -17.00 5.84
CA GLU A 293 0.32 -17.97 4.75
C GLU A 293 1.70 -18.49 4.30
N ASP A 294 1.76 -19.74 3.85
CA ASP A 294 2.99 -20.42 3.41
C ASP A 294 3.39 -20.07 1.95
N GLY A 295 2.62 -19.20 1.29
CA GLY A 295 2.84 -18.79 -0.08
C GLY A 295 1.56 -18.50 -0.88
N PHE A 296 1.69 -17.75 -1.97
CA PHE A 296 0.57 -17.30 -2.80
C PHE A 296 0.86 -17.43 -4.30
N PRO A 297 -0.17 -17.51 -5.17
CA PRO A 297 0.04 -17.52 -6.62
C PRO A 297 0.50 -16.16 -7.14
N SER A 298 1.51 -16.15 -8.01
CA SER A 298 2.05 -14.94 -8.62
C SER A 298 2.30 -15.12 -10.11
N ASP A 299 1.53 -14.40 -10.93
CA ASP A 299 1.80 -14.30 -12.37
C ASP A 299 2.94 -13.31 -12.69
N LEU A 300 3.43 -12.55 -11.71
CA LEU A 300 4.66 -11.74 -11.86
C LEU A 300 5.84 -12.62 -12.28
N TYR A 301 5.85 -13.90 -11.87
CA TYR A 301 6.80 -14.92 -12.33
C TYR A 301 6.90 -15.01 -13.86
N TYR A 302 5.79 -14.85 -14.58
CA TYR A 302 5.78 -14.92 -16.05
C TYR A 302 6.11 -13.58 -16.72
N ALA A 303 6.10 -12.49 -15.96
CA ALA A 303 6.36 -11.14 -16.46
C ALA A 303 7.81 -10.69 -16.22
N ASP A 304 8.40 -11.12 -15.11
CA ASP A 304 9.79 -10.86 -14.71
C ASP A 304 10.71 -11.96 -15.29
N ILE A 305 11.36 -11.68 -16.42
CA ILE A 305 12.08 -12.68 -17.24
C ILE A 305 13.58 -12.64 -17.00
N TYR A 306 14.14 -11.46 -16.70
CA TYR A 306 15.57 -11.27 -16.61
C TYR A 306 16.00 -10.61 -15.29
N TYR A 307 17.19 -10.98 -14.83
CA TYR A 307 17.90 -10.25 -13.79
C TYR A 307 19.20 -9.67 -14.33
N TYR A 308 19.75 -8.66 -13.64
CA TYR A 308 21.06 -8.12 -13.99
C TYR A 308 22.19 -9.10 -13.67
N ASP A 309 22.94 -9.52 -14.70
CA ASP A 309 24.16 -10.30 -14.55
C ASP A 309 25.39 -9.41 -14.86
N PRO A 310 26.37 -9.27 -13.96
CA PRO A 310 27.51 -8.37 -14.18
C PRO A 310 28.43 -8.81 -15.34
N VAL A 311 28.38 -10.08 -15.76
CA VAL A 311 29.26 -10.61 -16.81
C VAL A 311 28.66 -10.39 -18.20
N SER A 312 27.37 -10.65 -18.36
CA SER A 312 26.66 -10.60 -19.64
C SER A 312 25.76 -9.36 -19.79
N GLY A 313 25.47 -8.66 -18.69
CA GLY A 313 24.55 -7.52 -18.60
C GLY A 313 23.15 -7.94 -18.14
N TYR A 314 22.70 -9.14 -18.49
CA TYR A 314 21.45 -9.73 -18.02
C TYR A 314 21.46 -11.26 -18.21
N ALA A 315 20.71 -11.97 -17.39
CA ALA A 315 20.48 -13.40 -17.52
C ALA A 315 19.02 -13.75 -17.20
N PHE A 316 18.60 -14.97 -17.50
CA PHE A 316 17.23 -15.42 -17.24
C PHE A 316 17.01 -15.59 -15.74
N ASP A 317 15.98 -14.94 -15.19
CA ASP A 317 15.59 -15.09 -13.79
C ASP A 317 14.59 -16.23 -13.67
N ASP A 318 14.97 -17.32 -13.03
CA ASP A 318 14.11 -18.48 -12.83
C ASP A 318 13.36 -18.46 -11.49
N TRP A 319 13.58 -17.41 -10.69
CA TRP A 319 13.09 -17.23 -9.32
C TRP A 319 13.51 -18.34 -8.35
N ASP A 320 14.62 -19.03 -8.56
CA ASP A 320 15.18 -20.05 -7.65
C ASP A 320 16.70 -19.86 -7.55
N SER A 321 17.11 -18.70 -7.07
CA SER A 321 18.50 -18.22 -7.05
C SER A 321 19.44 -19.09 -6.21
N ASN A 322 18.90 -19.85 -5.27
CA ASN A 322 19.65 -20.81 -4.45
C ASN A 322 19.50 -22.28 -4.90
N GLY A 323 18.65 -22.55 -5.89
CA GLY A 323 18.54 -23.85 -6.56
C GLY A 323 17.87 -24.95 -5.74
N ASN A 324 17.01 -24.60 -4.78
CA ASN A 324 16.34 -25.56 -3.90
C ASN A 324 14.96 -26.00 -4.41
N GLY A 325 14.46 -25.40 -5.49
CA GLY A 325 13.17 -25.69 -6.11
C GLY A 325 11.97 -25.00 -5.45
N ARG A 326 12.21 -24.05 -4.54
CA ARG A 326 11.19 -23.17 -3.94
C ARG A 326 11.31 -21.81 -4.59
N PHE A 327 10.30 -21.45 -5.37
CA PHE A 327 10.39 -20.26 -6.20
C PHE A 327 9.99 -19.01 -5.42
N GLY A 328 10.80 -17.96 -5.53
CA GLY A 328 10.56 -16.66 -4.92
C GLY A 328 10.40 -16.75 -3.41
N GLU A 329 11.27 -17.53 -2.76
CA GLU A 329 11.17 -17.77 -1.34
C GLU A 329 11.67 -16.60 -0.51
N TRP A 330 11.00 -16.38 0.62
CA TRP A 330 11.49 -15.50 1.66
C TRP A 330 10.96 -16.01 3.00
N ASP A 331 11.79 -16.76 3.71
CA ASP A 331 11.48 -17.32 5.02
C ASP A 331 12.73 -17.41 5.93
N TRP A 332 12.59 -18.06 7.08
CA TRP A 332 13.69 -18.22 8.04
C TRP A 332 14.82 -19.16 7.55
N TYR A 333 14.53 -19.99 6.56
CA TYR A 333 15.40 -21.05 6.06
C TYR A 333 16.08 -20.70 4.73
N GLY A 334 15.55 -19.72 3.99
CA GLY A 334 16.11 -19.29 2.72
C GLY A 334 15.49 -18.00 2.19
N TYR A 335 16.17 -17.38 1.23
CA TYR A 335 15.64 -16.28 0.45
C TYR A 335 16.16 -16.37 -0.99
N ASP A 336 15.34 -15.86 -1.92
CA ASP A 336 15.74 -15.62 -3.30
C ASP A 336 16.07 -14.15 -3.55
N ASP A 337 17.14 -13.88 -4.33
CA ASP A 337 17.38 -12.55 -4.89
C ASP A 337 16.71 -12.46 -6.26
N LEU A 338 15.58 -11.75 -6.30
CA LEU A 338 14.73 -11.58 -7.47
C LEU A 338 14.92 -10.18 -8.09
N ASP A 339 14.83 -10.06 -9.41
CA ASP A 339 14.86 -8.75 -10.07
C ASP A 339 13.62 -7.90 -9.72
N LEU A 340 12.43 -8.47 -9.94
CA LEU A 340 11.11 -7.89 -9.67
C LEU A 340 10.73 -6.68 -10.54
N ILE A 341 11.42 -6.44 -11.65
CA ILE A 341 11.00 -5.45 -12.64
C ILE A 341 10.47 -6.16 -13.90
N PRO A 342 9.14 -6.15 -14.16
CA PRO A 342 8.56 -6.85 -15.30
C PRO A 342 9.18 -6.47 -16.66
N ASP A 343 9.46 -7.48 -17.49
CA ASP A 343 9.93 -7.36 -18.88
C ASP A 343 8.81 -7.34 -19.93
N VAL A 344 7.58 -7.65 -19.49
CA VAL A 344 6.36 -7.59 -20.29
C VAL A 344 5.19 -7.12 -19.44
N HIS A 345 4.22 -6.45 -20.07
CA HIS A 345 2.91 -6.22 -19.50
C HIS A 345 2.11 -7.50 -19.55
N LEU A 346 1.74 -8.04 -18.40
CA LEU A 346 1.05 -9.32 -18.31
C LEU A 346 -0.36 -9.17 -17.77
N GLY A 347 -1.32 -9.80 -18.44
CA GLY A 347 -2.68 -9.99 -17.94
C GLY A 347 -3.10 -11.45 -18.00
N ARG A 348 -4.11 -11.83 -17.19
CA ARG A 348 -4.71 -13.16 -17.22
C ARG A 348 -6.23 -13.10 -17.32
N LEU A 349 -6.80 -13.79 -18.30
CA LEU A 349 -8.22 -14.17 -18.31
C LEU A 349 -8.36 -15.54 -17.64
N ALA A 350 -8.65 -15.55 -16.33
CA ALA A 350 -8.75 -16.75 -15.50
C ALA A 350 -10.06 -17.55 -15.75
N CYS A 351 -10.32 -17.89 -17.01
CA CYS A 351 -11.51 -18.61 -17.44
C CYS A 351 -11.42 -20.07 -17.02
N ARG A 352 -12.53 -20.62 -16.52
CA ARG A 352 -12.67 -22.03 -16.12
C ARG A 352 -13.65 -22.80 -17.00
N THR A 353 -14.30 -22.11 -17.94
CA THR A 353 -15.19 -22.68 -18.96
C THR A 353 -15.09 -21.89 -20.26
N ILE A 354 -15.43 -22.53 -21.39
CA ILE A 354 -15.47 -21.87 -22.71
C ILE A 354 -16.48 -20.71 -22.70
N LYS A 355 -17.58 -20.82 -21.96
CA LYS A 355 -18.59 -19.76 -21.83
C LYS A 355 -18.04 -18.51 -21.13
N GLU A 356 -17.23 -18.67 -20.09
CA GLU A 356 -16.55 -17.56 -19.43
C GLU A 356 -15.56 -16.88 -20.39
N ALA A 357 -14.77 -17.67 -21.13
CA ALA A 357 -13.86 -17.14 -22.15
C ALA A 357 -14.61 -16.32 -23.21
N LYS A 358 -15.71 -16.86 -23.75
CA LYS A 358 -16.58 -16.15 -24.69
C LYS A 358 -17.11 -14.84 -24.11
N THR A 359 -17.54 -14.85 -22.85
CA THR A 359 -18.06 -13.66 -22.18
C THR A 359 -16.98 -12.57 -22.06
N MET A 360 -15.74 -12.96 -21.71
CA MET A 360 -14.63 -12.01 -21.63
C MET A 360 -14.23 -11.46 -22.99
N VAL A 361 -14.14 -12.32 -24.02
CA VAL A 361 -13.87 -11.90 -25.39
C VAL A 361 -14.94 -10.95 -25.90
N ASP A 362 -16.23 -11.28 -25.71
CA ASP A 362 -17.35 -10.41 -26.11
C ASP A 362 -17.27 -9.05 -25.39
N LYS A 363 -16.93 -9.02 -24.09
CA LYS A 363 -16.76 -7.77 -23.34
C LYS A 363 -15.62 -6.92 -23.88
N ILE A 364 -14.45 -7.52 -24.16
CA ILE A 364 -13.28 -6.81 -24.71
C ILE A 364 -13.64 -6.22 -26.08
N ILE A 365 -14.14 -7.06 -27.00
CA ILE A 365 -14.52 -6.65 -28.35
C ILE A 365 -15.59 -5.55 -28.30
N ASN A 366 -16.60 -5.69 -27.44
CA ASN A 366 -17.64 -4.67 -27.31
C ASN A 366 -17.08 -3.36 -26.77
N TYR A 367 -16.28 -3.40 -25.70
CA TYR A 367 -15.66 -2.20 -25.13
C TYR A 367 -14.79 -1.49 -26.16
N GLU A 368 -13.89 -2.18 -26.85
CA GLU A 368 -12.96 -1.57 -27.79
C GLU A 368 -13.64 -1.01 -29.05
N ASN A 369 -14.74 -1.62 -29.51
CA ASN A 369 -15.51 -1.10 -30.65
C ASN A 369 -16.50 0.03 -30.29
N THR A 370 -16.97 0.10 -29.04
CA THR A 370 -18.05 1.02 -28.64
C THR A 370 -17.61 2.11 -27.68
N TYR A 371 -16.41 2.00 -27.10
CA TYR A 371 -15.88 2.99 -26.18
C TYR A 371 -15.84 4.37 -26.82
N ASN A 372 -16.37 5.35 -26.09
CA ASN A 372 -16.30 6.75 -26.43
C ASN A 372 -16.22 7.56 -25.13
N ALA A 373 -15.17 8.39 -25.02
CA ALA A 373 -14.89 9.20 -23.84
C ALA A 373 -16.04 10.14 -23.45
N ASN A 374 -16.95 10.45 -24.38
CA ASN A 374 -18.09 11.31 -24.13
C ASN A 374 -19.32 10.59 -23.56
N GLU A 375 -19.33 9.25 -23.56
CA GLU A 375 -20.46 8.46 -23.08
C GLU A 375 -20.72 8.64 -21.58
N ASN A 376 -21.99 8.70 -21.22
CA ASN A 376 -22.42 8.97 -19.85
C ASN A 376 -21.97 7.91 -18.84
N TRP A 377 -21.83 6.65 -19.27
CA TRP A 377 -21.37 5.58 -18.39
C TRP A 377 -19.86 5.66 -18.13
N PHE A 378 -19.06 6.14 -19.10
CA PHE A 378 -17.59 6.20 -18.98
C PHE A 378 -17.12 7.27 -17.99
N LYS A 379 -17.91 8.34 -17.84
CA LYS A 379 -17.65 9.45 -16.90
C LYS A 379 -18.08 9.15 -15.46
N LYS A 380 -18.64 7.97 -15.20
CA LYS A 380 -19.12 7.58 -13.86
C LYS A 380 -18.16 6.57 -13.25
N MET A 381 -17.70 6.87 -12.06
CA MET A 381 -16.93 5.94 -11.23
C MET A 381 -17.76 5.58 -10.00
N LEU A 382 -17.78 4.29 -9.65
CA LEU A 382 -18.21 3.85 -8.34
C LEU A 382 -16.95 3.66 -7.50
N VAL A 383 -16.83 4.44 -6.43
CA VAL A 383 -15.77 4.30 -5.43
C VAL A 383 -16.45 3.76 -4.18
N VAL A 384 -15.94 2.65 -3.66
CA VAL A 384 -16.46 1.98 -2.47
C VAL A 384 -15.31 1.89 -1.48
N THR A 385 -15.55 2.34 -0.25
CA THR A 385 -14.67 2.07 0.89
C THR A 385 -15.27 0.93 1.71
N GLY A 386 -14.43 0.11 2.34
CA GLY A 386 -14.86 -0.93 3.28
C GLY A 386 -15.30 -0.29 4.61
N ASP A 387 -16.17 -0.99 5.34
CA ASP A 387 -16.58 -0.64 6.71
C ASP A 387 -15.52 -1.11 7.72
N ASP A 388 -14.27 -0.69 7.48
CA ASP A 388 -13.09 -1.09 8.27
C ASP A 388 -12.62 0.03 9.21
N PHE A 389 -13.33 1.17 9.23
CA PHE A 389 -12.96 2.36 10.00
C PHE A 389 -13.80 2.47 11.28
N GLN A 390 -13.14 2.81 12.39
CA GLN A 390 -13.84 3.23 13.59
C GLN A 390 -14.32 4.66 13.38
N ASP A 391 -15.52 4.82 12.84
CA ASP A 391 -16.00 6.15 12.45
C ASP A 391 -16.32 7.01 13.69
N GLN A 392 -16.34 6.44 14.91
CA GLN A 392 -16.79 7.08 16.16
C GLN A 392 -16.12 6.52 17.43
N ASN A 393 -15.97 7.37 18.44
CA ASN A 393 -15.59 6.95 19.80
C ASN A 393 -16.78 6.31 20.54
N MET A 394 -16.52 5.34 21.42
CA MET A 394 -17.56 4.82 22.32
C MET A 394 -18.02 5.91 23.30
N LEU A 395 -19.34 6.08 23.44
CA LEU A 395 -19.92 6.84 24.55
C LEU A 395 -19.88 5.98 25.82
N ASP A 396 -19.40 6.54 26.93
CA ASP A 396 -19.48 5.93 28.27
C ASP A 396 -19.79 7.01 29.30
N ILE A 397 -21.07 7.12 29.67
CA ILE A 397 -21.56 8.07 30.68
C ILE A 397 -22.06 7.31 31.90
N GLN A 398 -21.42 7.53 33.04
CA GLN A 398 -21.79 6.86 34.29
C GLN A 398 -22.90 7.60 35.03
N TRP A 399 -24.04 6.93 35.20
CA TRP A 399 -25.15 7.41 36.02
C TRP A 399 -25.30 6.55 37.29
N ASN A 400 -25.20 7.19 38.47
CA ASN A 400 -25.37 6.51 39.75
C ASN A 400 -26.87 6.37 40.09
N VAL A 401 -27.42 5.22 39.74
CA VAL A 401 -28.83 4.85 39.92
C VAL A 401 -29.20 4.71 41.40
N SER A 402 -28.23 4.34 42.26
CA SER A 402 -28.45 4.18 43.70
C SER A 402 -28.88 5.46 44.43
N LEU A 403 -28.78 6.62 43.75
CA LEU A 403 -29.12 7.93 44.32
C LEU A 403 -30.52 8.40 43.96
N VAL A 404 -31.24 7.68 43.10
CA VAL A 404 -32.61 8.04 42.68
C VAL A 404 -33.61 7.06 43.30
N PRO A 405 -34.87 7.47 43.58
CA PRO A 405 -35.89 6.55 44.11
C PRO A 405 -36.38 5.54 43.07
N ASP A 406 -37.06 4.49 43.52
CA ASP A 406 -37.76 3.57 42.62
C ASP A 406 -38.78 4.30 41.75
N GLY A 407 -38.89 3.91 40.48
CA GLY A 407 -39.81 4.50 39.51
C GLY A 407 -39.34 4.37 38.06
N GLU A 408 -40.10 4.96 37.14
CA GLU A 408 -39.72 5.01 35.72
C GLU A 408 -38.90 6.26 35.42
N TYR A 409 -37.92 6.07 34.54
CA TYR A 409 -37.01 7.09 34.07
C TYR A 409 -36.87 6.99 32.55
N ILE A 410 -36.56 8.13 31.92
CA ILE A 410 -36.27 8.21 30.49
C ILE A 410 -34.86 8.77 30.34
N ILE A 411 -33.99 8.01 29.69
CA ILE A 411 -32.66 8.44 29.28
C ILE A 411 -32.78 9.01 27.88
N HIS A 412 -32.33 10.24 27.72
CA HIS A 412 -32.40 11.00 26.48
C HIS A 412 -31.01 11.21 25.92
N ALA A 413 -30.86 11.11 24.60
CA ALA A 413 -29.66 11.51 23.89
C ALA A 413 -29.98 12.31 22.63
N GLN A 414 -29.27 13.42 22.40
CA GLN A 414 -29.39 14.21 21.17
C GLN A 414 -28.01 14.63 20.67
N THR A 415 -27.77 14.45 19.37
CA THR A 415 -26.52 14.85 18.73
C THR A 415 -26.68 16.17 17.99
N THR A 416 -25.66 17.03 18.04
CA THR A 416 -25.52 18.23 17.21
C THR A 416 -24.25 18.11 16.37
N ASN A 417 -24.32 18.35 15.06
CA ASN A 417 -23.12 18.35 14.22
C ASN A 417 -22.37 19.69 14.26
N CYS A 418 -21.20 19.74 13.62
CA CYS A 418 -20.34 20.93 13.55
C CYS A 418 -20.97 22.16 12.85
N ASP A 419 -22.06 21.96 12.08
CA ASP A 419 -22.87 23.01 11.47
C ASP A 419 -24.01 23.51 12.39
N GLY A 420 -24.16 22.92 13.56
CA GLY A 420 -25.22 23.25 14.53
C GLY A 420 -26.57 22.60 14.21
N VAL A 421 -26.64 21.63 13.29
CA VAL A 421 -27.84 20.85 13.00
C VAL A 421 -28.05 19.84 14.12
N LYS A 422 -29.26 19.83 14.70
CA LYS A 422 -29.64 18.90 15.77
C LYS A 422 -30.37 17.69 15.19
N GLY A 423 -29.98 16.52 15.68
CA GLY A 423 -30.63 15.24 15.43
C GLY A 423 -31.95 15.07 16.17
N THR A 424 -32.63 13.96 15.87
CA THR A 424 -33.77 13.49 16.67
C THR A 424 -33.29 13.06 18.05
N VAL A 425 -34.13 13.26 19.07
CA VAL A 425 -33.85 12.77 20.43
C VAL A 425 -34.09 11.26 20.46
N ASN A 426 -33.08 10.49 20.84
CA ASN A 426 -33.21 9.07 21.18
C ASN A 426 -33.66 8.97 22.65
N GLU A 427 -34.71 8.20 22.91
CA GLU A 427 -35.31 8.03 24.23
C GLU A 427 -35.31 6.54 24.60
N VAL A 428 -34.77 6.23 25.78
CA VAL A 428 -34.76 4.87 26.36
C VAL A 428 -35.45 4.90 27.71
N HIS A 429 -36.54 4.14 27.84
CA HIS A 429 -37.30 4.00 29.07
C HIS A 429 -36.71 2.90 29.93
N VAL A 430 -36.50 3.17 31.22
CA VAL A 430 -35.99 2.20 32.20
C VAL A 430 -36.77 2.28 33.50
N THR A 431 -36.91 1.14 34.16
CA THR A 431 -37.48 1.05 35.51
C THR A 431 -36.37 0.89 36.53
N VAL A 432 -36.33 1.75 37.55
CA VAL A 432 -35.49 1.56 38.73
C VAL A 432 -36.33 0.87 39.81
N ASP A 433 -35.89 -0.31 40.23
CA ASP A 433 -36.49 -1.08 41.32
C ASP A 433 -35.37 -1.74 42.13
N HIS A 434 -35.00 -1.11 43.25
CA HIS A 434 -33.87 -1.54 44.08
C HIS A 434 -34.08 -2.90 44.77
N GLU A 435 -35.25 -3.52 44.68
CA GLU A 435 -35.53 -4.85 45.21
C GLU A 435 -35.57 -5.93 44.11
N ALA A 436 -35.76 -5.53 42.84
CA ALA A 436 -35.77 -6.43 41.70
C ALA A 436 -34.37 -6.87 41.24
N THR A 437 -34.32 -7.99 40.53
CA THR A 437 -33.12 -8.41 39.77
C THR A 437 -32.95 -7.52 38.55
N SER A 438 -31.73 -7.05 38.31
CA SER A 438 -31.42 -6.19 37.17
C SER A 438 -31.52 -6.95 35.84
N SER A 439 -32.08 -6.30 34.83
CA SER A 439 -32.07 -6.71 33.43
C SER A 439 -31.55 -5.54 32.62
N VAL A 440 -30.30 -5.63 32.19
CA VAL A 440 -29.65 -4.61 31.34
C VAL A 440 -29.20 -5.30 30.06
N THR A 441 -29.67 -4.81 28.93
CA THR A 441 -29.52 -5.41 27.62
C THR A 441 -29.01 -4.40 26.59
N PHE A 442 -28.62 -4.89 25.43
CA PHE A 442 -28.09 -4.10 24.32
C PHE A 442 -29.11 -4.01 23.18
N SER A 443 -29.26 -2.80 22.62
CA SER A 443 -30.06 -2.54 21.42
C SER A 443 -29.32 -1.60 20.48
N GLU A 444 -29.58 -1.72 19.18
CA GLU A 444 -28.98 -0.86 18.16
C GLU A 444 -29.99 -0.68 17.01
N GLU A 445 -30.71 0.43 17.04
CA GLU A 445 -31.86 0.69 16.17
C GLU A 445 -31.74 1.99 15.36
N ASP A 446 -30.56 2.60 15.33
CA ASP A 446 -30.24 3.82 14.58
C ASP A 446 -30.63 3.78 13.09
N HIS A 447 -30.65 2.60 12.47
CA HIS A 447 -31.15 2.38 11.12
C HIS A 447 -32.65 2.69 10.93
N LEU A 448 -33.43 2.67 12.02
CA LEU A 448 -34.84 3.11 12.05
C LEU A 448 -34.91 4.64 12.05
N THR A 449 -34.03 5.31 12.80
CA THR A 449 -33.93 6.78 12.86
C THR A 449 -33.56 7.38 11.50
N THR A 450 -32.60 6.77 10.81
CA THR A 450 -32.16 7.22 9.46
C THR A 450 -33.06 6.74 8.33
N GLY A 451 -33.93 5.76 8.58
CA GLY A 451 -34.71 5.09 7.53
C GLY A 451 -33.84 4.42 6.47
N ARG A 452 -32.60 4.03 6.81
CA ARG A 452 -31.57 3.52 5.88
C ARG A 452 -31.27 4.47 4.71
N CYS A 453 -31.46 5.77 4.91
CA CYS A 453 -31.21 6.80 3.91
C CYS A 453 -29.87 7.50 4.19
N TYR A 454 -29.13 7.78 3.12
CA TYR A 454 -27.94 8.63 3.14
C TYR A 454 -28.14 9.75 2.12
N THR A 455 -28.05 11.03 2.48
CA THR A 455 -27.73 11.57 3.82
C THR A 455 -28.94 11.62 4.77
N ALA A 456 -28.70 11.76 6.07
CA ALA A 456 -29.71 11.97 7.10
C ALA A 456 -29.25 13.04 8.12
N ASP A 457 -30.15 13.46 9.02
CA ASP A 457 -29.78 14.34 10.15
C ASP A 457 -28.84 13.61 11.12
N PRO A 458 -28.06 14.32 11.96
CA PRO A 458 -27.18 13.70 12.94
C PRO A 458 -27.94 12.74 13.86
N VAL A 459 -27.29 11.66 14.25
CA VAL A 459 -27.88 10.56 15.02
C VAL A 459 -27.22 10.48 16.38
N ALA A 460 -28.04 10.35 17.43
CA ALA A 460 -27.66 9.85 18.73
C ALA A 460 -28.33 8.50 18.92
N GLU A 461 -27.64 7.52 19.48
CA GLU A 461 -28.23 6.23 19.85
C GLU A 461 -27.63 5.78 21.18
N ILE A 462 -28.49 5.57 22.19
CA ILE A 462 -28.14 4.85 23.41
C ILE A 462 -28.26 3.37 23.10
N THR A 463 -27.17 2.62 23.20
CA THR A 463 -27.16 1.18 22.95
C THR A 463 -27.28 0.36 24.22
N VAL A 464 -26.87 0.92 25.36
CA VAL A 464 -27.05 0.35 26.70
C VAL A 464 -27.49 1.48 27.65
N PRO A 465 -28.59 1.33 28.39
CA PRO A 465 -29.51 0.19 28.42
C PRO A 465 -30.43 0.15 27.20
N SER A 466 -31.22 -0.91 27.06
CA SER A 466 -32.31 -0.99 26.08
C SER A 466 -33.65 -0.57 26.68
N ASP A 467 -34.60 -0.23 25.82
CA ASP A 467 -35.94 0.18 26.24
C ASP A 467 -36.65 -0.93 27.05
N GLY A 468 -37.20 -0.57 28.21
CA GLY A 468 -37.86 -1.47 29.14
C GLY A 468 -36.94 -2.23 30.11
N ASP A 469 -35.63 -1.93 30.11
CA ASP A 469 -34.68 -2.53 31.05
C ASP A 469 -34.98 -2.16 32.51
N VAL A 470 -34.60 -3.07 33.43
CA VAL A 470 -34.78 -2.91 34.88
C VAL A 470 -33.44 -2.73 35.56
N LEU A 471 -33.25 -1.61 36.24
CA LEU A 471 -32.06 -1.27 37.01
C LEU A 471 -32.31 -1.62 38.47
N GLY A 472 -31.86 -2.82 38.87
CA GLY A 472 -32.15 -3.42 40.17
C GLY A 472 -30.94 -3.64 41.06
N ASN A 473 -30.97 -4.69 41.89
CA ASN A 473 -29.97 -4.95 42.93
C ASN A 473 -28.84 -5.91 42.55
N THR A 474 -28.82 -6.43 41.33
CA THR A 474 -27.76 -7.34 40.86
C THR A 474 -26.86 -6.67 39.82
N ASP A 475 -25.56 -6.95 39.89
CA ASP A 475 -24.62 -6.50 38.87
C ASP A 475 -24.87 -7.22 37.53
N VAL A 476 -24.74 -6.50 36.42
CA VAL A 476 -24.82 -7.03 35.04
C VAL A 476 -23.55 -6.61 34.30
N LYS A 477 -22.78 -7.60 33.82
CA LYS A 477 -21.55 -7.36 33.07
C LYS A 477 -21.41 -8.36 31.93
N ASN A 478 -21.58 -7.89 30.70
CA ASN A 478 -21.45 -8.71 29.50
C ASN A 478 -20.64 -7.96 28.42
N PRO A 479 -19.89 -8.66 27.56
CA PRO A 479 -19.32 -8.05 26.36
C PRO A 479 -20.44 -7.55 25.43
N SER A 480 -20.09 -6.69 24.47
CA SER A 480 -21.02 -6.30 23.41
C SER A 480 -21.43 -7.55 22.62
N PRO A 481 -22.66 -7.64 22.09
CA PRO A 481 -23.06 -8.77 21.25
C PRO A 481 -22.14 -8.92 20.02
N PRO A 482 -21.88 -10.14 19.51
CA PRO A 482 -21.03 -10.36 18.33
C PRO A 482 -21.49 -9.67 17.04
N ARG A 483 -22.72 -9.16 17.01
CA ARG A 483 -23.31 -8.43 15.88
C ARG A 483 -23.43 -6.93 16.11
N ALA A 484 -22.99 -6.44 17.28
CA ALA A 484 -22.87 -5.01 17.53
C ALA A 484 -21.85 -4.41 16.57
N TYR A 485 -21.98 -3.12 16.28
CA TYR A 485 -20.97 -2.35 15.57
C TYR A 485 -19.57 -2.58 16.17
N GLU A 486 -18.57 -2.87 15.33
CA GLU A 486 -17.19 -3.30 15.68
C GLU A 486 -17.03 -4.56 16.56
N GLY A 487 -18.11 -5.31 16.79
CA GLY A 487 -18.09 -6.58 17.51
C GLY A 487 -17.99 -6.43 19.03
N GLU A 488 -17.39 -7.43 19.70
CA GLU A 488 -17.59 -7.66 21.13
C GLU A 488 -17.03 -6.58 22.09
N ARG A 489 -16.25 -5.62 21.58
CA ARG A 489 -15.46 -4.69 22.41
C ARG A 489 -15.96 -3.24 22.43
N TRP A 490 -16.95 -2.89 21.63
CA TRP A 490 -17.31 -1.49 21.39
C TRP A 490 -18.20 -0.87 22.49
N THR A 491 -19.35 -1.47 22.79
CA THR A 491 -20.32 -0.98 23.79
C THR A 491 -20.72 -2.09 24.77
N PRO A 492 -19.84 -2.45 25.72
CA PRO A 492 -20.11 -3.53 26.66
C PRO A 492 -21.25 -3.17 27.62
N ILE A 493 -22.04 -4.16 28.01
CA ILE A 493 -23.12 -3.98 28.99
C ILE A 493 -22.51 -3.93 30.39
N GLN A 494 -22.64 -2.79 31.07
CA GLN A 494 -22.07 -2.58 32.41
C GLN A 494 -23.06 -1.85 33.34
N TYR A 495 -23.54 -2.58 34.34
CA TYR A 495 -24.25 -2.05 35.50
C TYR A 495 -23.67 -2.72 36.75
N GLU A 496 -22.83 -2.01 37.50
CA GLU A 496 -22.13 -2.57 38.65
C GLU A 496 -22.26 -1.62 39.85
N LYS A 497 -22.58 -2.16 41.02
CA LYS A 497 -22.69 -1.39 42.29
C LYS A 497 -23.68 -0.21 42.18
N GLY A 498 -24.75 -0.40 41.43
CA GLY A 498 -25.78 0.60 41.19
C GLY A 498 -25.33 1.79 40.34
N ILE A 499 -24.26 1.64 39.56
CA ILE A 499 -23.81 2.59 38.54
C ILE A 499 -24.08 1.97 37.17
N LEU A 500 -24.91 2.64 36.37
CA LEU A 500 -25.16 2.32 34.98
C LEU A 500 -24.16 3.06 34.09
N HIS A 501 -23.46 2.34 33.23
CA HIS A 501 -22.73 2.93 32.13
C HIS A 501 -23.69 3.06 30.93
N ILE A 502 -24.10 4.29 30.64
CA ILE A 502 -24.89 4.63 29.47
C ILE A 502 -23.94 4.59 28.29
N MET A 503 -24.05 3.54 27.48
CA MET A 503 -23.24 3.33 26.29
C MET A 503 -24.02 3.72 25.04
N GLY A 504 -23.31 4.10 23.98
CA GLY A 504 -23.96 4.54 22.77
C GLY A 504 -23.00 5.14 21.74
N LYS A 505 -23.59 5.85 20.78
CA LYS A 505 -22.88 6.46 19.67
C LYS A 505 -23.51 7.75 19.18
N ALA A 506 -22.71 8.56 18.49
CA ALA A 506 -23.12 9.82 17.91
C ALA A 506 -22.38 10.08 16.60
N TYR A 507 -23.14 10.33 15.52
CA TYR A 507 -22.59 10.59 14.20
C TYR A 507 -23.41 11.51 13.32
N ASP A 508 -22.74 12.03 12.28
CA ASP A 508 -23.35 12.75 11.19
C ASP A 508 -23.27 11.91 9.90
N PRO A 509 -24.41 11.39 9.38
CA PRO A 509 -24.46 10.69 8.11
C PRO A 509 -24.22 11.58 6.88
N GLN A 510 -23.89 12.87 7.02
CA GLN A 510 -23.57 13.73 5.89
C GLN A 510 -22.09 13.61 5.50
N PRO A 511 -21.74 13.60 4.19
CA PRO A 511 -20.36 13.62 3.76
C PRO A 511 -19.75 14.97 4.16
N GLN A 512 -18.87 14.96 5.14
CA GLN A 512 -18.13 16.15 5.53
C GLN A 512 -16.83 16.22 4.74
N ALA A 513 -16.53 17.37 4.14
CA ALA A 513 -15.29 17.58 3.40
C ALA A 513 -14.11 17.81 4.36
N ASP A 514 -12.95 17.23 4.06
CA ASP A 514 -11.67 17.37 4.79
C ASP A 514 -11.21 18.82 5.07
N ASN A 515 -11.88 19.83 4.50
CA ASN A 515 -11.58 21.25 4.68
C ASN A 515 -12.64 22.00 5.51
N HIS A 516 -13.51 21.30 6.26
CA HIS A 516 -14.43 21.96 7.18
C HIS A 516 -13.64 22.73 8.26
N PRO A 517 -13.94 24.01 8.54
CA PRO A 517 -13.08 24.87 9.37
C PRO A 517 -12.83 24.35 10.79
N ASN A 518 -13.75 23.55 11.32
CA ASN A 518 -13.70 23.02 12.67
C ASN A 518 -13.41 21.51 12.72
N GLY A 519 -13.14 20.87 11.57
CA GLY A 519 -13.09 19.41 11.44
C GLY A 519 -14.48 18.75 11.54
N PRO A 520 -14.59 17.46 11.17
CA PRO A 520 -15.83 16.69 11.30
C PRO A 520 -15.98 16.14 12.72
N TYR A 521 -16.86 16.74 13.51
CA TYR A 521 -17.22 16.25 14.84
C TYR A 521 -18.70 16.40 15.10
N THR A 522 -19.19 15.65 16.07
CA THR A 522 -20.51 15.81 16.65
C THR A 522 -20.43 15.95 18.16
N THR A 523 -21.35 16.70 18.76
CA THR A 523 -21.49 16.81 20.21
C THR A 523 -22.80 16.14 20.63
N ILE A 524 -22.70 15.09 21.43
CA ILE A 524 -23.85 14.42 22.03
C ILE A 524 -24.19 15.05 23.38
N GLU A 525 -25.47 15.25 23.64
CA GLU A 525 -26.07 15.70 24.88
C GLU A 525 -26.89 14.56 25.48
N VAL A 526 -26.60 14.14 26.72
CA VAL A 526 -27.32 13.06 27.42
C VAL A 526 -27.86 13.53 28.75
N TRP A 527 -29.13 13.26 29.03
CA TRP A 527 -29.80 13.59 30.29
C TRP A 527 -30.85 12.54 30.68
N VAL A 528 -31.23 12.50 31.95
CA VAL A 528 -32.25 11.56 32.46
C VAL A 528 -33.36 12.33 33.15
N THR A 529 -34.61 12.00 32.82
CA THR A 529 -35.80 12.57 33.47
C THR A 529 -36.58 11.51 34.24
N ASN A 530 -37.23 11.92 35.33
CA ASN A 530 -38.24 11.10 36.00
C ASN A 530 -39.62 11.22 35.30
N ASN A 531 -40.62 10.47 35.77
CA ASN A 531 -42.02 10.55 35.31
C ASN A 531 -42.69 11.94 35.41
N ALA A 532 -42.16 12.86 36.21
CA ALA A 532 -42.64 14.23 36.30
C ALA A 532 -42.00 15.16 35.24
N GLY A 533 -41.07 14.64 34.43
CA GLY A 533 -40.28 15.40 33.47
C GLY A 533 -39.15 16.20 34.10
N GLU A 534 -38.82 15.95 35.37
CA GLU A 534 -37.72 16.62 36.06
C GLU A 534 -36.40 15.92 35.73
N THR A 535 -35.39 16.70 35.34
CA THR A 535 -34.03 16.18 35.11
C THR A 535 -33.40 15.75 36.43
N VAL A 536 -33.08 14.45 36.53
CA VAL A 536 -32.44 13.84 37.72
C VAL A 536 -30.96 13.57 37.50
N PHE A 537 -30.49 13.60 36.25
CA PHE A 537 -29.09 13.45 35.86
C PHE A 537 -28.81 14.19 34.55
N GLY A 538 -27.60 14.74 34.41
CA GLY A 538 -27.20 15.53 33.25
C GLY A 538 -27.77 16.97 33.23
N PRO A 539 -27.67 17.68 32.09
CA PRO A 539 -27.08 17.20 30.83
C PRO A 539 -25.56 16.97 30.94
N VAL A 540 -25.08 15.92 30.30
CA VAL A 540 -23.66 15.61 30.08
C VAL A 540 -23.39 15.73 28.59
N TYR A 541 -22.29 16.40 28.23
CA TYR A 541 -21.88 16.58 26.85
C TYR A 541 -20.61 15.78 26.57
N ALA A 542 -20.55 15.14 25.40
CA ALA A 542 -19.34 14.51 24.90
C ALA A 542 -19.17 14.81 23.41
N ASP A 543 -17.93 15.07 22.98
CA ASP A 543 -17.60 15.26 21.57
C ASP A 543 -17.14 13.91 20.98
N SER A 544 -17.63 13.60 19.78
CA SER A 544 -17.21 12.47 18.98
C SER A 544 -16.59 13.00 17.68
N GLU A 545 -15.29 12.79 17.52
CA GLU A 545 -14.61 13.01 16.24
C GLU A 545 -15.07 11.94 15.24
N MET A 546 -15.43 12.37 14.03
CA MET A 546 -15.82 11.48 12.95
C MET A 546 -14.61 11.22 12.06
N TRP A 547 -14.24 9.96 11.89
CA TRP A 547 -13.18 9.57 10.96
C TRP A 547 -13.84 9.11 9.66
N PHE A 548 -13.57 9.80 8.55
CA PHE A 548 -14.07 9.44 7.21
C PHE A 548 -12.95 8.89 6.33
#